data_AF-A0A0Q4N2P6-F1
#
_entry.id   AF-A0A0Q4N2P6-F1
#
_cell.length_a   1.000
_cell.length_b   1.000
_cell.length_c   1.000
_cell.angle_alpha   90.00
_cell.angle_beta   90.00
_cell.angle_gamma   90.00
#
_symmetry.space_group_name_H-M   'P 1'
#
loop_
_entity.id
_entity.type
_entity.pdbx_description
1 polymer ?
#
loop_
_entity_poly.entity_id
_entity_poly.type
_entity_poly.pdbx_seq_one_letter_code
_entity_poly.pdbx_strand_id
1 'polypeptide(L)'
;MLHPYNQALNSFVTANQASLAALFGVSESALDAPRLGKLLQSTIGGQLQIHFEFHGRFDAGILSDLRLIPLAKRTAHKLTAEQRMEIGRVQNRSLSKVAELQNDTSTFLSAQLARWRTARMRSEMRKLAEASQQVELQTRRLVATIQRFKHNPTPENRYGMMRSMKGLNKSLLNIHYRARSAGAWAIRSGFSPKAAAKALDHLYMRKMTKLGNSLLRLDTWFNGQGVKSSMGVGVKRRQQIMVDELQQAQGVVNRNARKTRYPEADITPPGLEHG
;
A
#
# COMPACT_ATOMS: atom_id res chain seq x y z
N MET A 1 5.09 -28.36 -5.56
CA MET A 1 6.55 -28.56 -5.46
C MET A 1 7.24 -27.20 -5.63
N LEU A 2 8.22 -26.87 -4.79
CA LEU A 2 9.03 -25.66 -4.96
C LEU A 2 9.99 -25.86 -6.15
N HIS A 3 10.16 -24.83 -6.99
CA HIS A 3 11.11 -24.86 -8.11
C HIS A 3 12.53 -25.23 -7.61
N PRO A 4 13.30 -26.11 -8.30
CA PRO A 4 14.62 -26.59 -7.85
C PRO A 4 15.58 -25.47 -7.43
N TYR A 5 15.58 -24.37 -8.20
CA TYR A 5 16.30 -23.14 -7.86
C TYR A 5 15.98 -22.59 -6.46
N ASN A 6 14.69 -22.50 -6.11
CA ASN A 6 14.26 -21.95 -4.82
C ASN A 6 14.60 -22.89 -3.67
N GLN A 7 14.58 -24.21 -3.90
CA GLN A 7 15.03 -25.18 -2.90
C GLN A 7 16.53 -25.05 -2.65
N ALA A 8 17.35 -25.04 -3.71
CA ALA A 8 18.78 -24.85 -3.59
C ALA A 8 19.14 -23.53 -2.90
N LEU A 9 18.43 -22.44 -3.22
CA LEU A 9 18.67 -21.13 -2.62
C LEU A 9 18.35 -21.13 -1.13
N ASN A 10 17.22 -21.73 -0.73
CA ASN A 10 16.86 -21.84 0.67
C ASN A 10 17.87 -22.66 1.46
N SER A 11 18.34 -23.79 0.91
CA SER A 11 19.37 -24.63 1.54
C SER A 11 20.69 -23.87 1.68
N PHE A 12 21.13 -23.17 0.63
CA PHE A 12 22.34 -22.35 0.67
C PHE A 12 22.27 -21.24 1.71
N VAL A 13 21.14 -20.52 1.76
CA VAL A 13 20.92 -19.45 2.74
C VAL A 13 20.95 -19.98 4.16
N THR A 14 20.29 -21.11 4.41
CA THR A 14 20.23 -21.73 5.74
C THR A 14 21.62 -22.18 6.19
N ALA A 15 22.40 -22.79 5.29
CA ALA A 15 23.76 -23.25 5.59
C ALA A 15 24.77 -22.11 5.80
N ASN A 16 24.52 -20.92 5.25
CA ASN A 16 25.48 -19.80 5.25
C ASN A 16 24.95 -18.55 5.97
N GLN A 17 23.97 -18.71 6.87
CA GLN A 17 23.25 -17.60 7.50
C GLN A 17 24.19 -16.58 8.17
N ALA A 18 25.11 -17.03 9.02
CA ALA A 18 26.06 -16.17 9.72
C ALA A 18 26.97 -15.39 8.74
N SER A 19 27.53 -16.08 7.75
CA SER A 19 28.41 -15.47 6.72
C SER A 19 27.67 -14.41 5.91
N LEU A 20 26.43 -14.70 5.51
CA LEU A 20 25.59 -13.75 4.77
C LEU A 20 25.21 -12.56 5.65
N ALA A 21 24.83 -12.79 6.90
CA ALA A 21 24.52 -11.74 7.86
C ALA A 21 25.71 -10.77 8.03
N ALA A 22 26.93 -11.30 8.19
CA ALA A 22 28.16 -10.51 8.27
C ALA A 22 28.42 -9.67 7.01
N LEU A 23 28.24 -10.24 5.81
CA LEU A 23 28.44 -9.52 4.53
C LEU A 23 27.48 -8.33 4.35
N PHE A 24 26.29 -8.42 4.91
CA PHE A 24 25.28 -7.36 4.90
C PHE A 24 25.32 -6.48 6.16
N GLY A 25 26.30 -6.70 7.05
CA GLY A 25 26.55 -5.92 8.26
C GLY A 25 25.40 -6.00 9.26
N VAL A 26 24.87 -7.20 9.52
CA VAL A 26 23.75 -7.41 10.45
C VAL A 26 23.95 -8.57 11.40
N SER A 27 23.26 -8.49 12.54
CA SER A 27 23.14 -9.61 13.46
C SER A 27 22.47 -10.80 12.79
N GLU A 28 23.00 -11.99 13.04
CA GLU A 28 22.43 -13.26 12.59
C GLU A 28 20.98 -13.44 13.05
N SER A 29 20.66 -12.98 14.27
CA SER A 29 19.31 -12.99 14.85
C SER A 29 18.33 -12.00 14.20
N ALA A 30 18.82 -11.05 13.40
CA ALA A 30 17.98 -10.02 12.79
C ALA A 30 17.35 -10.44 11.45
N LEU A 31 17.78 -11.57 10.87
CA LEU A 31 17.30 -12.04 9.57
C LEU A 31 16.91 -13.51 9.60
N ASP A 32 15.69 -13.80 9.15
CA ASP A 32 15.27 -15.15 8.81
C ASP A 32 15.79 -15.55 7.40
N ALA A 33 15.91 -16.86 7.14
CA ALA A 33 16.37 -17.37 5.84
C ALA A 33 15.56 -16.82 4.64
N PRO A 34 14.23 -16.64 4.71
CA PRO A 34 13.47 -16.02 3.62
C PRO A 34 13.89 -14.58 3.29
N ARG A 35 14.20 -13.73 4.29
CA ARG A 35 14.70 -12.37 4.04
C ARG A 35 16.09 -12.38 3.43
N LEU A 36 16.98 -13.25 3.91
CA LEU A 36 18.33 -13.40 3.34
C LEU A 36 18.29 -13.86 1.88
N GLY A 37 17.43 -14.81 1.53
CA GLY A 37 17.24 -15.25 0.14
C GLY A 37 16.79 -14.13 -0.79
N LYS A 38 15.86 -13.28 -0.35
CA LYS A 38 15.42 -12.10 -1.11
C LYS A 38 16.52 -11.04 -1.24
N LEU A 39 17.32 -10.86 -0.20
CA LEU A 39 18.43 -9.92 -0.19
C LEU A 39 19.52 -10.34 -1.18
N LEU A 40 19.85 -11.63 -1.20
CA LEU A 40 20.72 -12.26 -2.19
C LEU A 40 20.20 -12.07 -3.61
N GLN A 41 18.94 -12.42 -3.87
CA GLN A 41 18.31 -12.21 -5.18
C GLN A 41 18.32 -10.75 -5.62
N SER A 42 18.12 -9.81 -4.69
CA SER A 42 18.15 -8.38 -5.02
C SER A 42 19.56 -7.82 -5.27
N THR A 43 20.60 -8.50 -4.78
CA THR A 43 21.99 -8.04 -4.88
C THR A 43 22.68 -8.65 -6.10
N ILE A 44 22.50 -9.96 -6.31
CA ILE A 44 23.20 -10.75 -7.34
C ILE A 44 22.26 -11.74 -8.06
N GLY A 45 20.95 -11.47 -8.13
CA GLY A 45 19.96 -12.43 -8.66
C GLY A 45 20.25 -12.97 -10.06
N GLY A 46 20.72 -12.11 -10.98
CA GLY A 46 21.11 -12.56 -12.32
C GLY A 46 22.32 -13.51 -12.29
N GLN A 47 23.31 -13.24 -11.43
CA GLN A 47 24.48 -14.10 -11.25
C GLN A 47 24.12 -15.40 -10.54
N LEU A 48 23.21 -15.38 -9.56
CA LEU A 48 22.68 -16.58 -8.92
C LEU A 48 21.96 -17.47 -9.92
N GLN A 49 21.15 -16.88 -10.80
CA GLN A 49 20.45 -17.64 -11.81
C GLN A 49 21.41 -18.30 -12.80
N ILE A 50 22.37 -17.54 -13.32
CA ILE A 50 23.44 -18.07 -14.19
C ILE A 50 24.22 -19.19 -13.47
N HIS A 51 24.70 -18.94 -12.26
CA HIS A 51 25.47 -19.92 -11.50
C HIS A 51 24.67 -21.21 -11.25
N PHE A 52 23.38 -21.11 -10.93
CA PHE A 52 22.53 -22.29 -10.75
C PHE A 52 22.26 -23.02 -12.07
N GLU A 53 22.03 -22.30 -13.17
CA GLU A 53 21.84 -22.90 -14.50
C GLU A 53 23.10 -23.65 -14.97
N PHE A 54 24.30 -23.17 -14.63
CA PHE A 54 25.56 -23.82 -14.99
C PHE A 54 26.00 -24.94 -14.03
N HIS A 55 25.81 -24.79 -12.73
CA HIS A 55 26.34 -25.71 -11.72
C HIS A 55 25.29 -26.59 -11.03
N GLY A 56 23.99 -26.29 -11.20
CA GLY A 56 22.88 -26.99 -10.55
C GLY A 56 22.79 -26.81 -9.03
N ARG A 57 23.70 -26.01 -8.43
CA ARG A 57 23.80 -25.77 -6.98
C ARG A 57 24.41 -24.39 -6.70
N PHE A 58 24.38 -23.96 -5.44
CA PHE A 58 25.11 -22.79 -4.96
C PHE A 58 26.24 -23.22 -4.04
N ASP A 59 27.42 -22.61 -4.18
CA ASP A 59 28.61 -22.93 -3.38
C ASP A 59 29.31 -21.68 -2.80
N ALA A 60 30.47 -21.89 -2.20
CA ALA A 60 31.26 -20.83 -1.56
C ALA A 60 31.69 -19.72 -2.55
N GLY A 61 31.72 -19.98 -3.86
CA GLY A 61 31.98 -18.97 -4.89
C GLY A 61 31.02 -17.79 -4.81
N ILE A 62 29.74 -18.05 -4.49
CA ILE A 62 28.73 -17.00 -4.29
C ILE A 62 29.10 -16.06 -3.14
N LEU A 63 29.67 -16.58 -2.05
CA LEU A 63 30.13 -15.73 -0.93
C LEU A 63 31.33 -14.88 -1.32
N SER A 64 32.24 -15.43 -2.12
CA SER A 64 33.39 -14.70 -2.67
C SER A 64 32.95 -13.57 -3.60
N ASP A 65 32.00 -13.83 -4.50
CA ASP A 65 31.45 -12.83 -5.41
C ASP A 65 30.77 -11.69 -4.64
N LEU A 66 30.00 -12.03 -3.60
CA LEU A 66 29.39 -11.04 -2.72
C LEU A 66 30.42 -10.17 -2.01
N ARG A 67 31.57 -10.72 -1.60
CA ARG A 67 32.65 -9.98 -0.92
C ARG A 67 33.22 -8.87 -1.80
N LEU A 68 33.32 -9.11 -3.12
CA LEU A 68 33.83 -8.14 -4.10
C LEU A 68 32.92 -6.93 -4.27
N ILE A 69 31.63 -7.04 -3.93
CA ILE A 69 30.69 -5.92 -4.01
C ILE A 69 30.95 -4.94 -2.85
N PRO A 70 31.23 -3.65 -3.09
CA PRO A 70 31.43 -2.68 -2.01
C PRO A 70 30.25 -2.64 -1.03
N LEU A 71 30.54 -2.50 0.26
CA LEU A 71 29.52 -2.48 1.33
C LEU A 71 28.41 -1.43 1.07
N ALA A 72 28.79 -0.26 0.52
CA ALA A 72 27.83 0.78 0.14
C ALA A 72 26.82 0.28 -0.92
N LYS A 73 27.28 -0.45 -1.93
CA LYS A 73 26.41 -1.06 -2.95
C LYS A 73 25.53 -2.15 -2.34
N ARG A 74 26.10 -3.05 -1.52
CA ARG A 74 25.32 -4.08 -0.79
C ARG A 74 24.23 -3.45 0.09
N THR A 75 24.53 -2.34 0.75
CA THR A 75 23.57 -1.58 1.59
C THR A 75 22.46 -0.92 0.76
N ALA A 76 22.75 -0.46 -0.47
CA ALA A 76 21.74 0.10 -1.36
C ALA A 76 20.78 -0.98 -1.91
N HIS A 77 21.32 -2.15 -2.31
CA HIS A 77 20.52 -3.31 -2.70
C HIS A 77 19.64 -3.78 -1.54
N LYS A 78 20.21 -3.80 -0.33
CA LYS A 78 19.49 -4.09 0.92
C LYS A 78 18.31 -3.17 1.15
N LEU A 79 18.52 -1.86 1.09
CA LEU A 79 17.44 -0.89 1.22
C LEU A 79 16.37 -1.09 0.13
N THR A 80 16.77 -1.35 -1.11
CA THR A 80 15.84 -1.58 -2.23
C THR A 80 14.98 -2.83 -2.03
N ALA A 81 15.57 -3.92 -1.54
CA ALA A 81 14.85 -5.16 -1.25
C ALA A 81 13.78 -4.93 -0.17
N GLU A 82 14.15 -4.27 0.93
CA GLU A 82 13.23 -3.92 2.02
C GLU A 82 12.10 -3.01 1.53
N GLN A 83 12.41 -1.99 0.71
CA GLN A 83 11.40 -1.13 0.11
C GLN A 83 10.40 -1.90 -0.76
N ARG A 84 10.85 -2.89 -1.55
CA ARG A 84 9.97 -3.74 -2.36
C ARG A 84 9.09 -4.62 -1.48
N MET A 85 9.63 -5.19 -0.42
CA MET A 85 8.85 -5.97 0.54
C MET A 85 7.79 -5.12 1.22
N GLU A 86 8.15 -3.91 1.65
CA GLU A 86 7.22 -2.92 2.20
C GLU A 86 6.09 -2.58 1.23
N ILE A 87 6.41 -2.34 -0.05
CA ILE A 87 5.38 -2.12 -1.07
C ILE A 87 4.46 -3.33 -1.18
N GLY A 88 4.99 -4.55 -1.25
CA GLY A 88 4.17 -5.77 -1.35
C GLY A 88 3.29 -6.02 -0.12
N ARG A 89 3.70 -5.55 1.06
CA ARG A 89 2.90 -5.63 2.30
C ARG A 89 1.79 -4.58 2.37
N VAL A 90 1.97 -3.41 1.76
CA VAL A 90 1.02 -2.29 1.81
C VAL A 90 0.06 -2.30 0.62
N GLN A 91 0.54 -2.63 -0.57
CA GLN A 91 -0.20 -2.50 -1.81
C GLN A 91 -1.44 -3.40 -1.82
N ASN A 92 -2.57 -2.83 -2.24
CA ASN A 92 -3.86 -3.50 -2.37
C ASN A 92 -4.39 -4.14 -1.07
N ARG A 93 -3.84 -3.78 0.10
CA ARG A 93 -4.37 -4.19 1.41
C ARG A 93 -5.38 -3.17 1.93
N SER A 94 -6.31 -3.64 2.77
CA SER A 94 -7.19 -2.75 3.54
C SER A 94 -6.38 -1.97 4.58
N LEU A 95 -6.88 -0.79 4.97
CA LEU A 95 -6.20 0.04 5.97
C LEU A 95 -6.07 -0.67 7.33
N SER A 96 -7.01 -1.56 7.68
CA SER A 96 -6.94 -2.41 8.87
C SER A 96 -5.73 -3.34 8.86
N LYS A 97 -5.47 -4.03 7.74
CA LYS A 97 -4.30 -4.90 7.59
C LYS A 97 -3.00 -4.10 7.61
N VAL A 98 -3.01 -2.87 7.08
CA VAL A 98 -1.83 -1.99 7.14
C VAL A 98 -1.58 -1.49 8.57
N ALA A 99 -2.63 -1.26 9.36
CA ALA A 99 -2.52 -0.89 10.76
C ALA A 99 -1.93 -2.03 11.63
N GLU A 100 -2.20 -3.30 11.29
CA GLU A 100 -1.55 -4.45 11.95
C GLU A 100 -0.02 -4.41 11.79
N LEU A 101 0.47 -3.93 10.63
CA LEU A 101 1.89 -3.80 10.34
C LEU A 101 2.56 -2.58 11.01
N GLN A 102 1.80 -1.70 11.68
CA GLN A 102 2.34 -0.48 12.27
C GLN A 102 3.37 -0.80 13.38
N ASN A 103 3.13 -1.88 14.13
CA ASN A 103 4.04 -2.38 15.16
C ASN A 103 5.05 -3.41 14.64
N ASP A 104 4.94 -3.82 13.38
CA ASP A 104 5.97 -4.61 12.70
C ASP A 104 7.12 -3.70 12.28
N THR A 105 7.93 -3.35 13.28
CA THR A 105 9.20 -2.66 13.10
C THR A 105 10.29 -3.68 12.90
N SER A 106 10.62 -3.93 11.63
CA SER A 106 11.92 -4.53 11.30
C SER A 106 13.02 -3.69 11.97
N THR A 107 13.85 -4.31 12.79
CA THR A 107 15.07 -3.70 13.38
C THR A 107 16.12 -3.39 12.30
N PHE A 108 15.95 -3.98 11.12
CA PHE A 108 16.82 -3.87 9.97
C PHE A 108 16.64 -2.53 9.23
N LEU A 109 17.66 -1.67 9.23
CA LEU A 109 17.65 -0.32 8.61
C LEU A 109 16.45 0.55 9.04
N SER A 110 15.98 0.38 10.28
CA SER A 110 14.74 1.01 10.78
C SER A 110 14.69 2.52 10.53
N ALA A 111 15.80 3.23 10.71
CA ALA A 111 15.92 4.67 10.47
C ALA A 111 15.87 5.05 8.98
N GLN A 112 16.55 4.33 8.08
CA GLN A 112 16.45 4.59 6.63
C GLN A 112 15.05 4.24 6.12
N LEU A 113 14.46 3.13 6.58
CA LEU A 113 13.12 2.73 6.20
C LEU A 113 12.06 3.69 6.72
N ALA A 114 12.18 4.20 7.95
CA ALA A 114 11.26 5.22 8.48
C ALA A 114 11.31 6.52 7.65
N ARG A 115 12.52 6.98 7.30
CA ARG A 115 12.71 8.15 6.41
C ARG A 115 12.09 7.90 5.03
N TRP A 116 12.33 6.74 4.45
CA TRP A 116 11.75 6.37 3.16
C TRP A 116 10.23 6.25 3.20
N ARG A 117 9.63 5.61 4.22
CA ARG A 117 8.17 5.50 4.42
C ARG A 117 7.55 6.89 4.49
N THR A 118 8.18 7.81 5.21
CA THR A 118 7.74 9.22 5.30
C THR A 118 7.81 9.92 3.94
N ALA A 119 8.92 9.77 3.19
CA ALA A 119 9.05 10.33 1.85
C ALA A 119 8.02 9.74 0.87
N ARG A 120 7.75 8.43 0.96
CA ARG A 120 6.74 7.73 0.17
C ARG A 120 5.34 8.22 0.48
N MET A 121 4.98 8.34 1.76
CA MET A 121 3.72 8.93 2.21
C MET A 121 3.52 10.34 1.63
N ARG A 122 4.53 11.21 1.72
CA ARG A 122 4.47 12.57 1.14
C ARG A 122 4.28 12.54 -0.38
N SER A 123 4.90 11.59 -1.08
CA SER A 123 4.71 11.39 -2.53
C SER A 123 3.27 10.96 -2.84
N GLU A 124 2.69 10.03 -2.09
CA GLU A 124 1.32 9.58 -2.29
C GLU A 124 0.28 10.66 -1.96
N MET A 125 0.53 11.48 -0.92
CA MET A 125 -0.31 12.66 -0.62
C MET A 125 -0.26 13.71 -1.75
N ARG A 126 0.90 13.94 -2.38
CA ARG A 126 0.99 14.80 -3.57
C ARG A 126 0.18 14.26 -4.75
N LYS A 127 0.29 12.97 -5.05
CA LYS A 127 -0.52 12.32 -6.10
C LYS A 127 -2.02 12.38 -5.79
N LEU A 128 -2.41 12.31 -4.52
CA LEU A 128 -3.79 12.51 -4.10
C LEU A 128 -4.24 13.95 -4.35
N ALA A 129 -3.42 14.95 -4.03
CA ALA A 129 -3.73 16.35 -4.30
C ALA A 129 -3.93 16.61 -5.81
N GLU A 130 -3.02 16.10 -6.66
CA GLU A 130 -3.14 16.16 -8.13
C GLU A 130 -4.43 15.48 -8.62
N ALA A 131 -4.74 14.28 -8.13
CA ALA A 131 -5.97 13.59 -8.49
C ALA A 131 -7.22 14.37 -8.03
N SER A 132 -7.14 15.07 -6.89
CA SER A 132 -8.20 15.92 -6.37
C SER A 132 -8.46 17.14 -7.26
N GLN A 133 -7.41 17.76 -7.80
CA GLN A 133 -7.52 18.83 -8.80
C GLN A 133 -8.12 18.32 -10.12
N GLN A 134 -7.72 17.12 -10.56
CA GLN A 134 -8.30 16.52 -11.78
C GLN A 134 -9.82 16.29 -11.65
N VAL A 135 -10.30 15.87 -10.47
CA VAL A 135 -11.74 15.76 -10.23
C VAL A 135 -12.45 17.11 -10.36
N GLU A 136 -11.86 18.20 -9.87
CA GLU A 136 -12.43 19.55 -10.03
C GLU A 136 -12.49 19.96 -11.50
N LEU A 137 -11.41 19.74 -12.24
CA LEU A 137 -11.33 20.05 -13.66
C LEU A 137 -12.40 19.28 -14.46
N GLN A 138 -12.53 17.96 -14.24
CA GLN A 138 -13.56 17.16 -14.91
C GLN A 138 -14.97 17.54 -14.47
N THR A 139 -15.17 17.96 -13.22
CA THR A 139 -16.46 18.45 -12.75
C THR A 139 -16.85 19.73 -13.49
N ARG A 140 -15.93 20.70 -13.64
CA ARG A 140 -16.17 21.94 -14.40
C ARG A 140 -16.49 21.65 -15.87
N ARG A 141 -15.73 20.74 -16.50
CA ARG A 141 -15.99 20.28 -17.88
C ARG A 141 -17.38 19.68 -18.01
N LEU A 142 -17.77 18.79 -17.08
CA LEU A 142 -19.10 18.20 -17.09
C LEU A 142 -20.19 19.27 -16.99
N VAL A 143 -20.07 20.21 -16.04
CA VAL A 143 -21.03 21.31 -15.89
C VAL A 143 -21.19 22.10 -17.19
N ALA A 144 -20.08 22.47 -17.85
CA ALA A 144 -20.13 23.20 -19.12
C ALA A 144 -20.83 22.39 -20.23
N THR A 145 -20.55 21.08 -20.34
CA THR A 145 -21.22 20.23 -21.34
C THR A 145 -22.70 20.00 -21.04
N ILE A 146 -23.09 19.90 -19.76
CA ILE A 146 -24.50 19.84 -19.36
C ILE A 146 -25.21 21.12 -19.75
N GLN A 147 -24.61 22.28 -19.48
CA GLN A 147 -25.18 23.57 -19.87
C GLN A 147 -25.38 23.64 -21.39
N ARG A 148 -24.35 23.30 -22.18
CA ARG A 148 -24.48 23.28 -23.66
C ARG A 148 -25.61 22.39 -24.13
N PHE A 149 -25.71 21.17 -23.60
CA PHE A 149 -26.78 20.24 -23.97
C PHE A 149 -28.17 20.75 -23.54
N LYS A 150 -28.30 21.37 -22.37
CA LYS A 150 -29.57 21.97 -21.90
C LYS A 150 -30.06 23.10 -22.81
N HIS A 151 -29.16 23.93 -23.33
CA HIS A 151 -29.53 25.03 -24.22
C HIS A 151 -29.76 24.56 -25.66
N ASN A 152 -29.02 23.54 -26.12
CA ASN A 152 -29.15 23.00 -27.48
C ASN A 152 -28.99 21.47 -27.50
N PRO A 153 -30.10 20.70 -27.44
CA PRO A 153 -30.07 19.25 -27.23
C PRO A 153 -29.79 18.46 -28.52
N THR A 154 -28.64 18.66 -29.15
CA THR A 154 -28.20 17.91 -30.33
C THR A 154 -27.51 16.59 -29.95
N PRO A 155 -27.45 15.59 -30.87
CA PRO A 155 -26.68 14.36 -30.67
C PRO A 155 -25.20 14.61 -30.34
N GLU A 156 -24.60 15.63 -30.95
CA GLU A 156 -23.21 16.03 -30.70
C GLU A 156 -23.01 16.54 -29.27
N ASN A 157 -23.90 17.44 -28.81
CA ASN A 157 -23.84 17.95 -27.43
C ASN A 157 -24.12 16.84 -26.40
N ARG A 158 -25.02 15.90 -26.72
CA ARG A 158 -25.27 14.70 -25.91
C ARG A 158 -24.00 13.84 -25.81
N TYR A 159 -23.30 13.60 -26.92
CA TYR A 159 -22.05 12.86 -26.94
C TYR A 159 -20.96 13.57 -26.11
N GLY A 160 -20.81 14.89 -26.25
CA GLY A 160 -19.86 15.69 -25.47
C GLY A 160 -20.11 15.61 -23.96
N MET A 161 -21.40 15.64 -23.56
CA MET A 161 -21.82 15.42 -22.18
C MET A 161 -21.45 14.02 -21.69
N MET A 162 -21.79 12.97 -22.44
CA MET A 162 -21.46 11.57 -22.08
C MET A 162 -19.96 11.32 -21.98
N ARG A 163 -19.15 11.90 -22.88
CA ARG A 163 -17.68 11.83 -22.82
C ARG A 163 -17.15 12.48 -21.55
N SER A 164 -17.69 13.63 -21.16
CA SER A 164 -17.32 14.33 -19.92
C SER A 164 -17.74 13.55 -18.67
N MET A 165 -18.90 12.89 -18.69
CA MET A 165 -19.32 11.98 -17.61
C MET A 165 -18.32 10.83 -17.44
N LYS A 166 -17.90 10.19 -18.53
CA LYS A 166 -16.90 9.11 -18.49
C LYS A 166 -15.55 9.60 -17.94
N GLY A 167 -15.13 10.80 -18.34
CA GLY A 167 -13.90 11.44 -17.84
C GLY A 167 -13.95 11.73 -16.33
N LEU A 168 -15.08 12.24 -15.84
CA LEU A 168 -15.30 12.45 -14.41
C LEU A 168 -15.31 11.13 -13.66
N ASN A 169 -16.03 10.11 -14.14
CA ASN A 169 -16.09 8.81 -13.47
C ASN A 169 -14.69 8.16 -13.34
N LYS A 170 -13.87 8.22 -14.39
CA LYS A 170 -12.47 7.75 -14.34
C LYS A 170 -11.66 8.49 -13.27
N SER A 171 -11.84 9.81 -13.16
CA SER A 171 -11.14 10.64 -12.17
C SER A 171 -11.61 10.35 -10.73
N LEU A 172 -12.91 10.11 -10.53
CA LEU A 172 -13.50 9.71 -9.24
C LEU A 172 -13.02 8.33 -8.77
N LEU A 173 -12.79 7.40 -9.70
CA LEU A 173 -12.15 6.12 -9.37
C LEU A 173 -10.68 6.33 -8.97
N ASN A 174 -9.93 7.08 -9.77
CA ASN A 174 -8.51 7.34 -9.52
C ASN A 174 -8.29 8.02 -8.16
N ILE A 175 -9.04 9.08 -7.83
CA ILE A 175 -8.87 9.77 -6.54
C ILE A 175 -9.13 8.85 -5.34
N HIS A 176 -10.08 7.90 -5.44
CA HIS A 176 -10.33 6.92 -4.38
C HIS A 176 -9.15 5.97 -4.19
N TYR A 177 -8.59 5.44 -5.28
CA TYR A 177 -7.38 4.60 -5.19
C TYR A 177 -6.19 5.37 -4.61
N ARG A 178 -6.01 6.64 -5.00
CA ARG A 178 -4.98 7.52 -4.42
C ARG A 178 -5.20 7.79 -2.95
N ALA A 179 -6.45 8.00 -2.52
CA ALA A 179 -6.78 8.22 -1.13
C ALA A 179 -6.48 6.98 -0.27
N ARG A 180 -6.80 5.78 -0.77
CA ARG A 180 -6.47 4.51 -0.07
C ARG A 180 -4.96 4.31 0.03
N SER A 181 -4.22 4.54 -1.06
CA SER A 181 -2.76 4.48 -1.06
C SER A 181 -2.14 5.47 -0.07
N ALA A 182 -2.57 6.74 -0.10
CA ALA A 182 -2.07 7.77 0.80
C ALA A 182 -2.40 7.48 2.27
N GLY A 183 -3.62 7.01 2.57
CA GLY A 183 -4.01 6.57 3.91
C GLY A 183 -3.17 5.40 4.42
N ALA A 184 -2.97 4.39 3.57
CA ALA A 184 -2.15 3.23 3.90
C ALA A 184 -0.69 3.62 4.21
N TRP A 185 -0.09 4.47 3.38
CA TRP A 185 1.28 4.94 3.62
C TRP A 185 1.40 5.88 4.82
N ALA A 186 0.37 6.67 5.15
CA ALA A 186 0.33 7.46 6.38
C ALA A 186 0.31 6.58 7.63
N ILE A 187 -0.55 5.57 7.67
CA ILE A 187 -0.59 4.60 8.77
C ILE A 187 0.76 3.86 8.85
N ARG A 188 1.27 3.38 7.71
CA ARG A 188 2.54 2.65 7.65
C ARG A 188 3.74 3.49 8.09
N SER A 189 3.72 4.81 7.84
CA SER A 189 4.76 5.74 8.32
C SER A 189 4.61 6.14 9.79
N GLY A 190 3.65 5.57 10.51
CA GLY A 190 3.49 5.73 11.96
C GLY A 190 2.39 6.68 12.40
N PHE A 191 1.62 7.28 11.49
CA PHE A 191 0.48 8.10 11.89
C PHE A 191 -0.66 7.21 12.41
N SER A 192 -1.40 7.68 13.40
CA SER A 192 -2.62 6.99 13.82
C SER A 192 -3.67 7.02 12.69
N PRO A 193 -4.56 6.02 12.61
CA PRO A 193 -5.66 6.02 11.65
C PRO A 193 -6.52 7.29 11.74
N LYS A 194 -6.75 7.83 12.95
CA LYS A 194 -7.40 9.14 13.15
C LYS A 194 -6.62 10.30 12.51
N ALA A 195 -5.30 10.34 12.65
CA ALA A 195 -4.48 11.38 12.02
C ALA A 195 -4.46 11.24 10.48
N ALA A 196 -4.38 10.00 9.98
CA ALA A 196 -4.50 9.71 8.54
C ALA A 196 -5.88 10.16 8.00
N ALA A 197 -6.97 9.87 8.71
CA ALA A 197 -8.31 10.32 8.35
C ALA A 197 -8.39 11.86 8.25
N LYS A 198 -7.81 12.58 9.23
CA LYS A 198 -7.74 14.05 9.22
C LYS A 198 -6.97 14.58 8.02
N ALA A 199 -5.86 13.95 7.64
CA ALA A 199 -5.08 14.34 6.46
C ALA A 199 -5.84 14.12 5.15
N LEU A 200 -6.60 13.03 5.05
CA LEU A 200 -7.42 12.72 3.88
C LEU A 200 -8.69 13.58 3.77
N ASP A 201 -9.11 14.20 4.87
CA ASP A 201 -10.41 14.87 4.97
C ASP A 201 -10.59 15.98 3.92
N HIS A 202 -9.59 16.86 3.82
CA HIS A 202 -9.63 18.00 2.90
C HIS A 202 -9.45 17.61 1.43
N LEU A 203 -8.60 16.62 1.14
CA LEU A 203 -8.29 16.25 -0.23
C LEU A 203 -9.30 15.28 -0.83
N TYR A 204 -9.98 14.49 0.01
CA TYR A 204 -10.87 13.41 -0.42
C TYR A 204 -12.24 13.44 0.26
N MET A 205 -12.33 13.29 1.60
CA MET A 205 -13.61 12.98 2.26
C MET A 205 -14.66 14.07 2.08
N ARG A 206 -14.35 15.33 2.45
CA ARG A 206 -15.31 16.46 2.29
C ARG A 206 -15.73 16.64 0.84
N LYS A 207 -14.79 16.45 -0.09
CA LYS A 207 -15.03 16.59 -1.52
C LYS A 207 -15.99 15.50 -2.02
N MET A 208 -15.78 14.25 -1.63
CA MET A 208 -16.67 13.14 -1.97
C MET A 208 -18.07 13.31 -1.35
N THR A 209 -18.18 13.83 -0.12
CA THR A 209 -19.49 14.16 0.48
C THR A 209 -20.26 15.14 -0.39
N LYS A 210 -19.62 16.28 -0.74
CA LYS A 210 -20.25 17.33 -1.55
C LYS A 210 -20.62 16.81 -2.94
N LEU A 211 -19.67 16.17 -3.63
CA LEU A 211 -19.89 15.64 -4.97
C LEU A 211 -20.92 14.51 -4.98
N GLY A 212 -20.93 13.63 -3.98
CA GLY A 212 -21.86 12.50 -3.90
C GLY A 212 -23.32 12.97 -3.91
N ASN A 213 -23.66 14.00 -3.14
CA ASN A 213 -25.03 14.53 -3.11
C ASN A 213 -25.42 15.18 -4.45
N SER A 214 -24.52 15.96 -5.05
CA SER A 214 -24.77 16.60 -6.35
C SER A 214 -24.87 15.57 -7.48
N LEU A 215 -24.02 14.55 -7.48
CA LEU A 215 -23.99 13.51 -8.50
C LEU A 215 -25.19 12.58 -8.42
N LEU A 216 -25.76 12.32 -7.24
CA LEU A 216 -27.00 11.55 -7.12
C LEU A 216 -28.17 12.25 -7.84
N ARG A 217 -28.29 13.57 -7.69
CA ARG A 217 -29.29 14.36 -8.42
C ARG A 217 -29.04 14.33 -9.93
N LEU A 218 -27.76 14.41 -10.33
CA LEU A 218 -27.38 14.31 -11.73
C LEU A 218 -27.63 12.91 -12.30
N ASP A 219 -27.44 11.83 -11.54
CA ASP A 219 -27.76 10.47 -11.97
C ASP A 219 -29.24 10.36 -12.35
N THR A 220 -30.15 10.86 -11.50
CA THR A 220 -31.59 10.92 -11.80
C THR A 220 -31.87 11.73 -13.06
N TRP A 221 -31.24 12.89 -13.20
CA TRP A 221 -31.42 13.74 -14.39
C TRP A 221 -30.92 13.06 -15.66
N PHE A 222 -29.71 12.47 -15.66
CA PHE A 222 -29.17 11.74 -16.81
C PHE A 222 -30.06 10.56 -17.21
N ASN A 223 -30.57 9.80 -16.23
CA ASN A 223 -31.49 8.69 -16.48
C ASN A 223 -32.79 9.18 -17.15
N GLY A 224 -33.32 10.33 -16.73
CA GLY A 224 -34.46 10.98 -17.38
C GLY A 224 -34.17 11.45 -18.81
N GLN A 225 -32.91 11.64 -19.19
CA GLN A 225 -32.46 11.92 -20.56
C GLN A 225 -32.07 10.65 -21.34
N GLY A 226 -32.39 9.46 -20.82
CA GLY A 226 -32.02 8.17 -21.42
C GLY A 226 -30.51 7.87 -21.40
N VAL A 227 -29.75 8.51 -20.52
CA VAL A 227 -28.31 8.27 -20.33
C VAL A 227 -28.11 7.58 -18.99
N LYS A 228 -27.80 6.28 -19.01
CA LYS A 228 -27.57 5.51 -17.78
C LYS A 228 -26.40 6.08 -16.97
N SER A 229 -26.66 6.46 -15.72
CA SER A 229 -25.62 6.93 -14.80
C SER A 229 -25.80 6.41 -13.38
N SER A 230 -24.66 6.15 -12.72
CA SER A 230 -24.56 5.67 -11.34
C SER A 230 -23.36 6.29 -10.62
N MET A 231 -22.93 7.48 -11.05
CA MET A 231 -21.72 8.12 -10.52
C MET A 231 -21.90 8.50 -9.05
N GLY A 232 -23.05 9.07 -8.69
CA GLY A 232 -23.39 9.46 -7.31
C GLY A 232 -23.44 8.26 -6.38
N VAL A 233 -24.10 7.18 -6.81
CA VAL A 233 -24.14 5.90 -6.06
C VAL A 233 -22.72 5.36 -5.86
N GLY A 234 -21.90 5.36 -6.92
CA GLY A 234 -20.51 4.92 -6.86
C GLY A 234 -19.64 5.74 -5.92
N VAL A 235 -19.82 7.07 -5.89
CA VAL A 235 -19.10 7.97 -4.96
C VAL A 235 -19.49 7.69 -3.52
N LYS A 236 -20.79 7.55 -3.22
CA LYS A 236 -21.28 7.23 -1.87
C LYS A 236 -20.74 5.89 -1.37
N ARG A 237 -20.80 4.85 -2.21
CA ARG A 237 -20.25 3.53 -1.87
C ARG A 237 -18.76 3.59 -1.54
N ARG A 238 -17.96 4.27 -2.37
CA ARG A 238 -16.51 4.42 -2.15
C ARG A 238 -16.17 5.26 -0.92
N GLN A 239 -17.00 6.27 -0.63
CA GLN A 239 -16.88 7.04 0.60
C GLN A 239 -17.11 6.15 1.82
N GLN A 240 -18.18 5.35 1.83
CA GLN A 240 -18.49 4.44 2.94
C GLN A 240 -17.36 3.44 3.17
N ILE A 241 -16.86 2.81 2.09
CA ILE A 241 -15.70 1.90 2.17
C ILE A 241 -14.50 2.57 2.86
N MET A 242 -14.19 3.83 2.51
CA MET A 242 -13.09 4.55 3.15
C MET A 242 -13.34 4.82 4.63
N VAL A 243 -14.57 5.21 5.01
CA VAL A 243 -14.95 5.41 6.43
C VAL A 243 -14.77 4.12 7.20
N ASP A 244 -15.32 3.02 6.69
CA ASP A 244 -15.28 1.71 7.34
C ASP A 244 -13.84 1.22 7.49
N GLU A 245 -13.02 1.33 6.44
CA GLU A 245 -11.60 0.95 6.50
C GLU A 245 -10.82 1.74 7.56
N LEU A 246 -11.06 3.05 7.68
CA LEU A 246 -10.41 3.91 8.67
C LEU A 246 -10.88 3.58 10.10
N GLN A 247 -12.17 3.32 10.29
CA GLN A 247 -12.72 2.92 11.59
C GLN A 247 -12.18 1.56 12.04
N GLN A 248 -12.15 0.57 11.14
CA GLN A 248 -11.57 -0.74 11.42
C GLN A 248 -10.08 -0.64 11.77
N ALA A 249 -9.32 0.17 11.03
CA ALA A 249 -7.92 0.43 11.33
C ALA A 249 -7.73 1.05 12.72
N GLN A 250 -8.58 2.02 13.11
CA GLN A 250 -8.54 2.59 14.46
C GLN A 250 -8.83 1.54 15.54
N GLY A 251 -9.79 0.63 15.30
CA GLY A 251 -10.09 -0.48 16.20
C GLY A 251 -8.92 -1.45 16.38
N VAL A 252 -8.14 -1.72 15.32
CA VAL A 252 -6.91 -2.52 15.40
C VAL A 252 -5.87 -1.84 16.30
N VAL A 253 -5.59 -0.55 16.07
CA VAL A 253 -4.58 0.19 16.86
C VAL A 253 -4.98 0.25 18.34
N ASN A 254 -6.25 0.48 18.64
CA ASN A 254 -6.75 0.50 20.02
C ASN A 254 -6.60 -0.87 20.72
N ARG A 255 -6.88 -1.97 20.03
CA ARG A 255 -6.69 -3.33 20.57
C ARG A 255 -5.22 -3.62 20.85
N ASN A 256 -4.33 -3.27 19.91
CA ASN A 256 -2.90 -3.46 20.09
C ASN A 256 -2.35 -2.64 21.26
N ALA A 257 -2.84 -1.40 21.43
CA ALA A 257 -2.46 -0.55 22.57
C ALA A 257 -2.97 -1.08 23.93
N ARG A 258 -4.08 -1.82 23.96
CA ARG A 258 -4.56 -2.49 25.18
C ARG A 258 -3.68 -3.70 25.53
N LYS A 259 -3.35 -4.54 24.55
CA LYS A 259 -2.45 -5.70 24.74
C LYS A 259 -1.07 -5.32 25.27
N THR A 260 -0.54 -4.16 24.87
CA THR A 260 0.77 -3.69 25.37
C THR A 260 0.69 -3.07 26.77
N ARG A 261 -0.48 -2.63 27.23
CA ARG A 261 -0.68 -2.06 28.59
C ARG A 261 -1.09 -3.10 29.62
N TYR A 262 -1.77 -4.15 29.19
CA TYR A 262 -2.15 -5.29 30.00
C TYR A 262 -1.80 -6.55 29.20
N PRO A 263 -0.56 -7.05 29.26
CA PRO A 263 -0.31 -8.41 28.84
C PRO A 263 -1.23 -9.28 29.69
N GLU A 264 -2.07 -10.10 29.06
CA GLU A 264 -2.87 -11.07 29.79
C GLU A 264 -1.89 -11.86 30.66
N ALA A 265 -1.93 -11.62 31.98
CA ALA A 265 -1.31 -12.54 32.91
C ALA A 265 -2.04 -13.87 32.67
N ASP A 266 -1.30 -14.94 32.41
CA ASP A 266 -1.82 -16.28 32.47
C ASP A 266 -2.38 -16.49 33.88
N ILE A 267 -3.66 -16.17 34.07
CA ILE A 267 -4.40 -16.56 35.24
C ILE A 267 -4.71 -18.04 35.01
N THR A 268 -3.72 -18.89 35.27
CA THR A 268 -4.01 -20.27 35.63
C THR A 268 -4.85 -20.16 36.90
N PRO A 269 -6.12 -20.58 36.91
CA PRO A 269 -6.86 -20.67 38.15
C PRO A 269 -6.07 -21.65 39.04
N PRO A 270 -5.76 -21.33 40.31
CA PRO A 270 -5.21 -22.32 41.20
C PRO A 270 -6.23 -23.46 41.28
N GLY A 271 -5.84 -24.60 40.71
CA GLY A 271 -6.61 -25.83 40.78
C GLY A 271 -6.81 -26.17 42.24
N LEU A 272 -8.08 -26.32 42.60
CA LEU A 272 -8.54 -26.97 43.81
C LEU A 272 -7.98 -28.39 43.83
N GLU A 273 -6.88 -28.62 44.55
CA GLU A 273 -6.55 -29.95 45.04
C GLU A 273 -7.44 -30.25 46.26
N HIS A 274 -8.62 -30.80 45.98
CA HIS A 274 -9.43 -31.53 46.94
C HIS A 274 -9.82 -32.87 46.32
N GLY A 275 -9.37 -33.96 46.94
CA GLY A 275 -9.76 -35.34 46.59
C GLY A 275 -8.60 -36.30 46.70
#